data_AF-A0A1G7KY15-F1
#
_entry.id   AF-A0A1G7KY15-F1
#
_cell.length_a   1.000
_cell.length_b   1.000
_cell.length_c   1.000
_cell.angle_alpha   90.00
_cell.angle_beta   90.00
_cell.angle_gamma   90.00
#
_symmetry.space_group_name_H-M   'P 1'
#
loop_
_entity.id
_entity.type
_entity.pdbx_description
1 polymer ?
#
loop_
_entity_poly.entity_id
_entity_poly.type
_entity_poly.pdbx_seq_one_letter_code
_entity_poly.pdbx_strand_id
1 'polypeptide(L)' 'MFDLFSVPHLLLVMGVAMLLFGTKKLPEIGAGLGRAIRDFRRAVSEPDTVDISRRDEKPEDAGRNG' A
#
# COMPACT_ATOMS: atom_id res chain seq x y z
N MET A 1 26.23 -23.50 -12.08
CA MET A 1 26.75 -22.51 -11.09
C MET A 1 25.67 -21.55 -10.60
N PHE A 2 24.61 -21.26 -11.38
CA PHE A 2 23.46 -20.44 -10.93
C PHE A 2 22.21 -21.25 -10.54
N ASP A 3 22.39 -22.50 -10.11
CA ASP A 3 21.28 -23.37 -9.69
C ASP A 3 20.59 -22.88 -8.39
N LEU A 4 21.24 -21.99 -7.63
CA LEU A 4 20.72 -21.42 -6.38
C LEU A 4 19.46 -20.56 -6.55
N PHE A 5 19.32 -19.87 -7.68
CA PHE A 5 18.15 -19.02 -7.96
C PHE A 5 17.02 -19.76 -8.67
N SER A 6 17.16 -21.08 -8.83
CA SER A 6 16.09 -21.89 -9.39
C SER A 6 14.90 -21.92 -8.44
N VAL A 7 13.69 -21.79 -9.00
CA VAL A 7 12.41 -21.76 -8.27
C VAL A 7 12.28 -22.85 -7.19
N PRO A 8 12.71 -24.11 -7.39
CA PRO A 8 12.62 -25.16 -6.38
C PRO A 8 13.50 -24.89 -5.14
N HIS A 9 14.70 -24.35 -5.32
CA HIS A 9 15.60 -24.02 -4.21
C HIS A 9 15.06 -22.85 -3.39
N LEU A 10 14.48 -21.84 -4.06
CA LEU A 10 13.83 -20.72 -3.37
C LEU A 10 12.64 -21.20 -2.53
N LEU A 11 11.84 -22.14 -3.06
CA LEU A 11 10.75 -22.79 -2.32
C LEU A 11 11.25 -23.57 -1.09
N LEU A 12 12.38 -24.28 -1.20
CA LEU A 12 13.00 -24.99 -0.08
C LEU A 12 13.42 -24.02 1.04
N VAL A 13 14.12 -22.94 0.67
CA VAL A 13 14.53 -21.89 1.63
C VAL A 13 13.30 -21.23 2.27
N MET A 14 12.28 -20.92 1.46
CA MET A 14 11.03 -20.33 1.95
C MET A 14 10.29 -21.28 2.90
N GLY A 15 10.34 -22.60 2.65
CA GLY A 15 9.81 -23.62 3.55
C GLY A 15 10.52 -23.65 4.91
N VAL A 16 11.85 -23.57 4.92
CA VAL A 16 12.63 -23.50 6.16
C VAL A 16 12.34 -22.20 6.92
N ALA A 17 12.29 -21.06 6.22
CA ALA A 17 11.92 -19.79 6.83
C ALA A 17 10.51 -19.84 7.45
N MET A 18 9.56 -20.51 6.79
CA MET A 18 8.21 -20.72 7.29
C MET A 18 8.16 -21.65 8.50
N LEU A 19 9.11 -22.57 8.66
CA LEU A 19 9.25 -23.40 9.86
C LEU A 19 9.80 -22.59 11.06
N LEU A 20 10.74 -21.67 10.81
CA LEU A 20 11.32 -20.80 11.84
C LEU A 20 10.36 -19.70 12.29
N PHE A 21 9.75 -18.99 11.34
CA PHE A 21 8.87 -17.84 11.61
C PHE A 21 7.40 -18.23 11.73
N GLY A 22 7.01 -19.42 11.25
CA GLY A 22 5.62 -19.86 11.21
C GLY A 22 4.85 -19.30 10.01
N THR A 23 3.84 -20.05 9.57
CA THR A 23 2.99 -19.71 8.42
C THR A 23 2.15 -18.44 8.62
N LYS A 24 1.89 -18.07 9.88
CA LYS A 24 1.05 -16.91 10.25
C LYS A 24 1.80 -15.58 10.16
N LYS A 25 3.13 -15.58 10.30
CA LYS A 25 3.94 -14.35 10.29
C LYS A 25 4.16 -13.79 8.88
N LEU A 26 4.23 -14.65 7.88
CA LEU A 26 4.35 -14.27 6.46
C LEU A 26 3.21 -13.34 5.98
N PRO A 27 1.92 -13.68 6.11
CA PRO A 27 0.83 -12.80 5.69
C PRO A 27 0.70 -11.54 6.57
N GLU A 28 1.03 -11.62 7.85
CA GLU A 28 1.04 -10.48 8.77
C GLU A 28 2.04 -9.40 8.33
N ILE A 29 3.29 -9.81 8.03
CA ILE A 29 4.35 -8.93 7.53
C ILE A 29 4.04 -8.47 6.10
N GLY A 30 3.54 -9.36 5.24
CA GLY A 30 3.16 -9.05 3.87
C GLY A 30 2.05 -8.00 3.77
N ALA A 31 1.05 -8.03 4.67
CA ALA A 31 0.02 -7.01 4.72
C ALA A 31 0.56 -5.64 5.15
N GLY A 32 1.54 -5.60 6.06
CA GLY A 32 2.25 -4.38 6.44
C GLY A 32 3.05 -3.79 5.28
N LEU A 33 3.92 -4.60 4.67
CA LEU A 33 4.74 -4.20 3.53
C LEU A 33 3.90 -3.82 2.31
N GLY A 34 2.83 -4.55 2.03
CA GLY A 34 1.94 -4.27 0.91
C GLY A 34 1.22 -2.93 1.05
N ARG A 35 0.81 -2.55 2.26
CA ARG A 35 0.28 -1.20 2.54
C ARG A 35 1.34 -0.13 2.32
N ALA A 36 2.54 -0.31 2.88
CA ALA A 36 3.64 0.64 2.72
C ALA A 36 4.04 0.83 1.25
N ILE A 37 4.16 -0.25 0.47
CA ILE A 37 4.45 -0.19 -0.97
C ILE A 37 3.33 0.50 -1.74
N ARG A 38 2.06 0.24 -1.39
CA ARG A 38 0.92 0.89 -2.03
C ARG A 38 0.90 2.39 -1.77
N ASP A 39 1.14 2.80 -0.54
CA ASP A 39 1.16 4.21 -0.14
C ASP A 39 2.38 4.92 -0.76
N PHE A 40 3.54 4.26 -0.78
CA PHE A 40 4.72 4.73 -1.50
C PHE A 40 4.45 4.91 -3.00
N ARG A 41 3.81 3.92 -3.64
CA ARG A 41 3.45 4.01 -5.06
C ARG A 41 2.47 5.14 -5.33
N ARG A 42 1.51 5.41 -4.43
CA ARG A 42 0.59 6.54 -4.54
C ARG A 42 1.33 7.87 -4.44
N ALA A 43 2.15 8.04 -3.41
CA ALA A 43 2.94 9.26 -3.21
C ALA A 43 3.91 9.54 -4.37
N VAL A 44 4.43 8.50 -5.02
CA VAL A 44 5.32 8.65 -6.18
C VAL A 44 4.56 8.82 -7.50
N SER A 45 3.31 8.34 -7.60
CA SER A 45 2.51 8.42 -8.84
C SER A 45 1.57 9.63 -8.89
N GLU A 46 1.22 10.22 -7.75
CA GLU A 46 0.44 11.46 -7.68
C GLU A 46 1.43 12.64 -7.82
N PRO A 47 1.48 13.33 -8.97
CA PRO A 47 2.13 14.64 -9.03
C PRO A 47 1.39 15.57 -8.07
N ASP A 48 2.11 16.48 -7.39
CA ASP A 48 1.59 17.45 -6.41
C ASP A 48 0.38 18.25 -6.93
N THR A 49 -0.81 17.67 -6.94
CA THR A 49 -2.06 18.39 -7.12
C THR A 49 -2.66 18.49 -5.74
N VAL A 50 -2.32 19.57 -5.05
CA VAL A 50 -3.05 20.04 -3.88
C VAL A 50 -4.54 20.07 -4.27
N ASP A 51 -5.31 19.13 -3.72
CA ASP A 51 -6.76 19.02 -3.90
C ASP A 51 -7.44 20.22 -3.22
N ILE A 52 -7.48 21.35 -3.92
CA ILE A 52 -8.37 22.48 -3.64
C ILE A 52 -9.69 22.20 -4.37
N SER A 53 -10.49 21.23 -3.94
CA SER A 53 -11.85 21.07 -4.46
C SER A 53 -12.91 20.75 -3.42
N ARG A 54 -12.63 20.95 -2.12
CA ARG A 54 -13.67 20.86 -1.08
C ARG A 54 -13.53 21.88 0.04
N ARG A 55 -13.60 23.17 -0.28
CA ARG A 55 -14.18 24.17 0.64
C ARG A 55 -14.94 25.19 -0.19
N ASP A 56 -16.11 25.54 0.33
CA ASP A 56 -16.91 26.71 -0.04
C ASP A 56 -17.85 26.58 -1.25
N GLU A 57 -18.82 25.68 -1.15
CA GLU A 57 -20.16 25.98 -1.67
C GLU A 57 -21.20 25.70 -0.57
N LYS A 58 -21.34 26.66 0.34
CA LYS A 58 -22.58 26.86 1.08
C LYS A 58 -23.26 28.09 0.46
N PRO A 59 -24.39 27.94 -0.25
CA PRO A 59 -25.17 29.09 -0.67
C PRO A 59 -25.82 29.68 0.59
N GLU A 60 -25.24 30.78 1.04
CA GLU A 60 -25.75 31.57 2.15
C GLU A 60 -26.69 32.61 1.56
N ASP A 61 -27.97 32.46 1.87
CA ASP A 61 -28.98 33.50 2.00
C ASP A 61 -28.96 34.68 1.00
N ALA A 62 -29.79 34.56 -0.04
CA ALA A 62 -30.34 35.72 -0.73
C ALA A 62 -31.87 35.57 -0.84
N GLY A 63 -32.52 35.39 0.31
CA GLY A 63 -33.96 35.51 0.48
C GLY A 63 -34.29 36.63 1.45
N ARG A 64 -34.12 37.91 1.06
CA ARG A 64 -34.74 39.03 1.81
C ARG A 64 -35.06 40.25 0.94
N ASN A 65 -36.35 40.31 0.65
CA ASN A 65 -37.22 41.42 0.27
C ASN A 65 -36.79 42.82 0.76
N GLY A 66 -37.10 43.86 -0.02
CA GLY A 66 -36.93 45.29 0.31
C GLY A 66 -37.08 46.18 -0.92
#